data_AF-A0ABD1ZXI6-F1
#
_entry.id   AF-A0ABD1ZXI6-F1
#
_cell.length_a   1.000
_cell.length_b   1.000
_cell.length_c   1.000
_cell.angle_alpha   90.00
_cell.angle_beta   90.00
_cell.angle_gamma   90.00
#
_symmetry.space_group_name_H-M   'P 1'
#
loop_
_entity.id
_entity.type
_entity.pdbx_description
1 polymer ?
#
loop_
_entity_poly.entity_id
_entity_poly.type
_entity_poly.pdbx_seq_one_letter_code
_entity_poly.pdbx_strand_id
1 'polypeptide(L)'
;MAVATNSFDSWLSKKLQALNTDEGVFGSYIKGILEGDETEDEKIEALESILAGITEDNISKHVTEILNAWAEWLPTEEIASPNVPTEDVDVRLARMLESQSLPTTTQRSYTEEERRIREAILAQYSQMSDEGDSEGDGEEDGAGGGDCGIEKNLNAATIAQQERERREKAKLESQKKKEKDKEDREKQKQLKEEKKEKRKTQKGERRR
;
A
#
# COMPACT_ATOMS: atom_id res chain seq x y z
N MET A 1 9.82 -3.51 -39.77
CA MET A 1 11.27 -3.23 -39.80
C MET A 1 11.82 -3.65 -38.45
N ALA A 2 12.43 -4.82 -38.36
CA ALA A 2 13.01 -5.32 -37.12
C ALA A 2 14.41 -4.72 -36.98
N VAL A 3 14.59 -3.82 -36.03
CA VAL A 3 15.92 -3.37 -35.62
C VAL A 3 16.55 -4.56 -34.91
N ALA A 4 17.40 -5.30 -35.62
CA ALA A 4 18.27 -6.29 -35.02
C ALA A 4 19.35 -5.53 -34.22
N THR A 5 18.98 -5.05 -33.04
CA THR A 5 19.98 -4.64 -32.05
C THR A 5 20.59 -5.92 -31.51
N ASN A 6 21.82 -6.20 -31.92
CA ASN A 6 22.78 -6.98 -31.15
C ASN A 6 22.72 -6.48 -29.71
N SER A 7 21.96 -7.15 -28.85
CA SER A 7 21.72 -6.77 -27.47
C SER A 7 21.74 -8.05 -26.64
N PHE A 8 22.22 -7.95 -25.41
CA PHE A 8 22.23 -9.04 -24.45
C PHE A 8 20.87 -9.73 -24.37
N ASP A 9 19.78 -8.98 -24.41
CA ASP A 9 18.41 -9.52 -24.35
C ASP A 9 18.15 -10.53 -25.50
N SER A 10 18.57 -10.21 -26.73
CA SER A 10 18.41 -11.11 -27.88
C SER A 10 19.30 -12.35 -27.77
N TRP A 11 20.48 -12.22 -27.17
CA TRP A 11 21.38 -13.35 -26.92
C TRP A 11 20.81 -14.29 -25.84
N LEU A 12 20.37 -13.72 -24.72
CA LEU A 12 19.79 -14.46 -23.60
C LEU A 12 18.52 -15.20 -24.04
N SER A 13 17.65 -14.55 -24.81
CA SER A 13 16.47 -15.20 -25.36
C SER A 13 16.81 -16.44 -26.20
N LYS A 14 17.80 -16.34 -27.10
CA LYS A 14 18.25 -17.48 -27.92
C LYS A 14 18.86 -18.59 -27.07
N LYS A 15 19.62 -18.23 -26.04
CA LYS A 15 20.25 -19.17 -25.12
C LYS A 15 19.20 -19.97 -24.35
N LEU A 16 18.18 -19.29 -23.83
CA LEU A 16 17.07 -19.90 -23.10
C LEU A 16 16.17 -20.76 -24.00
N GLN A 17 15.90 -20.32 -25.23
CA GLN A 17 15.19 -21.13 -26.23
C GLN A 17 15.96 -22.42 -26.57
N ALA A 18 17.30 -22.37 -26.65
CA ALA A 18 18.12 -23.56 -26.90
C ALA A 18 18.07 -24.57 -25.74
N LEU A 19 17.79 -24.11 -24.52
CA LEU A 19 17.53 -24.95 -23.35
C LEU A 19 16.06 -25.40 -23.25
N ASN A 20 15.24 -25.11 -24.28
CA ASN A 20 13.83 -25.46 -24.36
C ASN A 20 12.98 -24.86 -23.23
N THR A 21 13.30 -23.63 -22.81
CA THR A 21 12.62 -22.90 -21.74
C THR A 21 11.98 -21.60 -22.24
N ASP A 22 11.00 -21.08 -21.48
CA ASP A 22 10.33 -19.81 -21.78
C ASP A 22 11.26 -18.61 -21.54
N GLU A 23 11.58 -17.87 -22.60
CA GLU A 23 12.48 -16.71 -22.50
C GLU A 23 11.88 -15.55 -21.70
N GLY A 24 10.57 -15.38 -21.71
CA GLY A 24 9.90 -14.20 -21.16
C GLY A 24 9.90 -14.22 -19.65
N VAL A 25 9.66 -15.41 -19.08
CA VAL A 25 9.68 -15.63 -17.63
C VAL A 25 11.11 -15.62 -17.09
N PHE A 26 12.00 -16.43 -17.67
CA PHE A 26 13.34 -16.61 -17.12
C PHE A 26 14.31 -15.51 -17.54
N GLY A 27 14.17 -14.94 -18.74
CA GLY A 27 15.04 -13.87 -19.22
C GLY A 27 14.89 -12.59 -18.42
N SER A 28 13.67 -12.20 -18.07
CA SER A 28 13.41 -11.03 -17.22
C SER A 28 13.94 -11.21 -15.80
N TYR A 29 13.82 -12.41 -15.24
CA TYR A 29 14.32 -12.73 -13.91
C TYR A 29 15.85 -12.77 -13.85
N ILE A 30 16.50 -13.44 -14.81
CA ILE A 30 17.96 -13.49 -14.94
C ILE A 30 18.54 -12.08 -15.11
N LYS A 31 17.90 -11.25 -15.93
CA LYS A 31 18.32 -9.85 -16.10
C LYS A 31 18.22 -9.07 -14.80
N GLY A 32 17.14 -9.24 -14.03
CA GLY A 32 16.98 -8.60 -12.73
C GLY A 32 18.10 -8.94 -11.74
N ILE A 33 18.59 -10.19 -11.76
CA ILE A 33 19.73 -10.62 -10.92
C ILE A 33 21.03 -9.96 -11.39
N LEU A 34 21.26 -9.92 -12.71
CA LEU A 34 22.47 -9.33 -13.28
C LEU A 34 22.54 -7.81 -13.04
N GLU A 35 21.41 -7.12 -13.09
CA GLU A 35 21.27 -5.68 -12.82
C GLU A 35 21.25 -5.35 -11.32
N GLY A 36 21.08 -6.35 -10.44
CA GLY A 36 21.11 -6.16 -8.98
C GLY A 36 22.47 -5.69 -8.47
N ASP A 37 22.47 -5.11 -7.27
CA ASP A 37 23.67 -4.66 -6.53
C ASP A 37 24.31 -5.77 -5.67
N GLU A 38 23.83 -7.00 -5.82
CA GLU A 38 24.37 -8.21 -5.20
C GLU A 38 25.83 -8.47 -5.62
N THR A 39 26.56 -9.16 -4.76
CA THR A 39 27.94 -9.59 -5.04
C THR A 39 27.97 -10.61 -6.18
N GLU A 40 29.12 -10.75 -6.85
CA GLU A 40 29.27 -11.72 -7.95
C GLU A 40 28.98 -13.16 -7.50
N ASP A 41 29.39 -13.51 -6.28
CA ASP A 41 29.11 -14.82 -5.67
C ASP A 41 27.60 -15.05 -5.46
N GLU A 42 26.87 -14.04 -4.95
CA GLU A 42 25.41 -14.10 -4.80
C GLU A 42 24.69 -14.24 -6.14
N LYS A 43 25.16 -13.52 -7.17
CA LYS A 43 24.62 -13.64 -8.55
C LYS A 43 24.86 -15.03 -9.12
N ILE A 44 26.02 -15.63 -8.87
CA ILE A 44 26.33 -17.00 -9.30
C ILE A 44 25.36 -17.99 -8.64
N GLU A 45 25.20 -17.94 -7.31
CA GLU A 45 24.29 -18.83 -6.58
C GLU A 45 22.84 -18.71 -7.05
N ALA A 46 22.36 -17.47 -7.24
CA ALA A 46 21.01 -17.20 -7.74
C ALA A 46 20.80 -17.77 -9.16
N LEU A 47 21.77 -17.57 -10.07
CA LEU A 47 21.72 -18.11 -11.42
C LEU A 47 21.80 -19.64 -11.44
N GLU A 48 22.64 -20.25 -10.59
CA GLU A 48 22.72 -21.71 -10.47
C GLU A 48 21.38 -22.30 -9.99
N SER A 49 20.73 -21.68 -9.02
CA SER A 49 19.42 -22.10 -8.51
C SER A 49 18.34 -22.10 -9.61
N ILE A 50 18.32 -21.05 -10.44
CA ILE A 50 17.36 -20.92 -11.55
C ILE A 50 17.63 -21.95 -12.63
N LEU A 51 18.88 -22.05 -13.05
CA LEU A 51 19.27 -22.96 -14.12
C LEU A 51 19.14 -24.42 -13.69
N ALA A 52 19.34 -24.75 -12.42
CA ALA A 52 19.04 -26.07 -11.87
C ALA A 52 17.55 -26.45 -12.00
N GLY A 53 16.65 -25.46 -12.01
CA GLY A 53 15.23 -25.67 -12.29
C GLY A 53 14.90 -25.86 -13.78
N ILE A 54 15.83 -25.51 -14.68
CA ILE A 54 15.65 -25.56 -16.14
C ILE A 54 16.38 -26.76 -16.76
N THR A 55 17.58 -27.07 -16.30
CA THR A 55 18.47 -28.07 -16.89
C THR A 55 19.35 -28.70 -15.81
N GLU A 56 19.48 -30.02 -15.84
CA GLU A 56 20.29 -30.78 -14.86
C GLU A 56 21.78 -30.87 -15.26
N ASP A 57 22.10 -30.57 -16.52
CA ASP A 57 23.43 -30.68 -17.10
C ASP A 57 24.14 -29.33 -17.23
N ASN A 58 25.44 -29.30 -16.94
CA ASN A 58 26.34 -28.19 -17.24
C ASN A 58 25.92 -26.81 -16.66
N ILE A 59 25.20 -26.80 -15.53
CA ILE A 59 24.68 -25.58 -14.88
C ILE A 59 25.77 -24.51 -14.71
N SER A 60 26.90 -24.82 -14.08
CA SER A 60 27.97 -23.84 -13.87
C SER A 60 28.60 -23.32 -15.18
N LYS A 61 28.57 -24.12 -16.26
CA LYS A 61 29.00 -23.62 -17.59
C LYS A 61 28.00 -22.61 -18.16
N HIS A 62 26.71 -22.86 -17.98
CA HIS A 62 25.68 -21.91 -18.40
C HIS A 62 25.71 -20.62 -17.59
N VAL A 63 25.95 -20.68 -16.29
CA VAL A 63 26.14 -19.48 -15.45
C VAL A 63 27.33 -18.65 -15.94
N THR A 64 28.49 -19.29 -16.12
CA THR A 64 29.69 -18.59 -16.58
C THR A 64 29.52 -17.99 -17.98
N GLU A 65 28.83 -18.68 -18.90
CA GLU A 65 28.49 -18.14 -20.22
C GLU A 65 27.58 -16.90 -20.13
N ILE A 66 26.59 -16.90 -19.23
CA ILE A 66 25.68 -15.78 -19.03
C ILE A 66 26.41 -14.57 -18.44
N LEU A 67 27.26 -14.78 -17.43
CA LEU A 67 28.07 -13.72 -16.82
C LEU A 67 29.08 -13.13 -17.81
N ASN A 68 29.76 -13.98 -18.58
CA ASN A 68 30.71 -13.52 -19.60
C ASN A 68 30.00 -12.71 -20.69
N ALA A 69 28.85 -13.20 -21.17
CA ALA A 69 28.05 -12.43 -22.11
C ALA A 69 27.68 -11.08 -21.47
N TRP A 70 27.10 -11.07 -20.28
CA TRP A 70 26.74 -9.83 -19.59
C TRP A 70 27.90 -8.83 -19.51
N ALA A 71 29.10 -9.29 -19.16
CA ALA A 71 30.33 -8.48 -19.13
C ALA A 71 30.74 -7.93 -20.50
N GLU A 72 30.54 -8.68 -21.59
CA GLU A 72 30.81 -8.22 -22.96
C GLU A 72 29.82 -7.13 -23.42
N TRP A 73 28.60 -7.12 -22.89
CA TRP A 73 27.54 -6.17 -23.26
C TRP A 73 27.40 -4.99 -22.31
N LEU A 74 28.03 -5.03 -21.13
CA LEU A 74 28.17 -3.89 -20.24
C LEU A 74 28.91 -2.76 -20.99
N PRO A 75 28.30 -1.56 -21.13
CA PRO A 75 28.99 -0.42 -21.70
C PRO A 75 30.32 -0.21 -20.98
N THR A 76 31.37 0.11 -21.75
CA THR A 76 32.72 0.45 -21.27
C THR A 76 32.74 1.76 -20.45
N GLU A 77 31.70 2.08 -19.68
CA GLU A 77 31.62 3.26 -18.80
C GLU A 77 31.88 2.95 -17.33
N GLU A 78 31.88 1.68 -16.89
CA GLU A 78 32.14 1.34 -15.47
C GLU A 78 33.48 0.62 -15.21
N ILE A 79 34.31 0.45 -16.25
CA ILE A 79 35.68 -0.08 -16.09
C ILE A 79 36.72 0.94 -16.61
N ALA A 80 36.67 2.13 -16.04
CA ALA A 80 37.82 3.03 -15.95
C ALA A 80 37.91 3.49 -14.49
N SER A 81 38.69 2.83 -13.64
CA SER A 81 40.07 3.29 -13.45
C SER A 81 40.88 2.34 -12.54
N PRO A 82 41.92 1.66 -13.06
CA PRO A 82 43.07 1.24 -12.28
C PRO A 82 44.14 2.34 -12.35
N ASN A 83 43.92 3.48 -11.68
CA ASN A 83 44.94 4.46 -11.24
C ASN A 83 44.25 5.76 -10.83
N VAL A 84 44.01 5.94 -9.54
CA VAL A 84 43.91 7.28 -8.95
C VAL A 84 44.82 7.25 -7.72
N PRO A 85 45.83 8.15 -7.61
CA PRO A 85 46.70 8.19 -6.43
C PRO A 85 45.84 8.37 -5.19
N THR A 86 46.20 7.67 -4.12
CA THR A 86 45.56 7.75 -2.81
C THR A 86 45.63 9.19 -2.26
N GLU A 87 44.69 10.04 -2.65
CA GLU A 87 44.43 11.27 -1.90
C GLU A 87 43.90 10.83 -0.53
N ASP A 88 44.57 11.30 0.52
CA ASP A 88 44.24 11.03 1.91
C ASP A 88 42.76 11.34 2.16
N VAL A 89 42.04 10.42 2.81
CA VAL A 89 40.58 10.48 2.99
C VAL A 89 40.19 11.79 3.68
N ASP A 90 41.06 12.29 4.56
CA ASP A 90 40.92 13.56 5.25
C ASP A 90 40.89 14.76 4.30
N VAL A 91 41.69 14.74 3.23
CA VAL A 91 41.71 15.81 2.22
C VAL A 91 40.41 15.80 1.40
N ARG A 92 39.89 14.60 1.09
CA ARG A 92 38.62 14.44 0.38
C ARG A 92 37.44 14.90 1.23
N LEU A 93 37.43 14.52 2.51
CA LEU A 93 36.39 14.91 3.45
C LEU A 93 36.39 16.43 3.71
N ALA A 94 37.56 17.04 3.88
CA ALA A 94 37.69 18.48 4.05
C ALA A 94 37.13 19.26 2.85
N ARG A 95 37.46 18.84 1.62
CA ARG A 95 36.96 19.46 0.38
C ARG A 95 35.43 19.35 0.25
N MET A 96 34.86 18.23 0.68
CA MET A 96 33.42 17.99 0.62
C MET A 96 32.63 18.78 1.69
N LEU A 97 33.24 19.03 2.85
CA LEU A 97 32.66 19.88 3.90
C LEU A 97 32.77 21.38 3.54
N GLU A 98 33.89 21.81 2.97
CA GLU A 98 34.09 23.19 2.55
C GLU A 98 33.12 23.62 1.43
N SER A 99 32.76 22.70 0.54
CA SER A 99 31.78 22.93 -0.53
C SER A 99 30.31 22.89 -0.06
N GLN A 100 30.04 22.44 1.18
CA GLN A 100 28.69 22.36 1.77
C GLN A 100 28.42 23.42 2.85
N SER A 101 29.06 24.59 2.81
CA SER A 101 28.65 25.69 3.70
C SER A 101 27.32 26.31 3.24
N LEU A 102 26.20 25.70 3.64
CA LEU A 102 24.86 26.24 3.46
C LEU A 102 24.66 27.47 4.37
N PRO A 103 23.93 28.50 3.91
CA PRO A 103 23.74 29.74 4.66
C PRO A 103 22.95 29.48 5.95
N THR A 104 23.47 29.95 7.09
CA THR A 104 22.81 29.88 8.41
C THR A 104 21.36 30.34 8.32
N THR A 105 20.43 29.39 8.54
CA THR A 105 18.99 29.67 8.59
C THR A 105 18.68 30.61 9.74
N THR A 106 17.98 31.71 9.43
CA THR A 106 17.51 32.68 10.41
C THR A 106 16.44 32.03 11.28
N GLN A 107 16.65 32.03 12.61
CA GLN A 107 15.70 31.49 13.58
C GLN A 107 14.34 32.21 13.44
N ARG A 108 13.28 31.46 13.10
CA ARG A 108 11.90 31.99 13.09
C ARG A 108 11.45 32.31 14.52
N SER A 109 11.00 33.54 14.75
CA SER A 109 10.38 33.95 16.01
C SER A 109 8.93 33.47 16.05
N TYR A 110 8.63 32.48 16.90
CA TYR A 110 7.27 31.99 17.14
C TYR A 110 6.44 33.01 17.92
N THR A 111 5.14 33.08 17.61
CA THR A 111 4.18 33.93 18.33
C THR A 111 3.80 33.32 19.69
N GLU A 112 3.24 34.12 20.62
CA GLU A 112 2.88 33.65 21.96
C GLU A 112 1.83 32.53 21.93
N GLU A 113 0.92 32.56 20.95
CA GLU A 113 -0.12 31.54 20.77
C GLU A 113 0.47 30.19 20.35
N GLU A 114 1.41 30.18 19.40
CA GLU A 114 2.12 28.96 18.99
C GLU A 114 2.94 28.37 20.13
N ARG A 115 3.54 29.22 20.97
CA ARG A 115 4.28 28.77 22.16
C ARG A 115 3.35 28.12 23.18
N ARG A 116 2.16 28.69 23.40
CA ARG A 116 1.15 28.13 24.31
C ARG A 116 0.63 26.79 23.81
N ILE A 117 0.42 26.63 22.50
CA ILE A 117 0.01 25.35 21.89
C ILE A 117 1.10 24.30 22.08
N ARG A 118 2.37 24.67 21.81
CA ARG A 118 3.51 23.77 22.01
C ARG A 118 3.62 23.31 23.47
N GLU A 119 3.43 24.22 24.41
CA GLU A 119 3.46 23.91 25.84
C GLU A 119 2.29 23.02 26.28
N ALA A 120 1.08 23.26 25.78
CA ALA A 120 -0.08 22.41 26.05
C ALA A 120 0.12 20.97 25.56
N ILE A 121 0.70 20.81 24.36
CA ILE A 121 1.05 19.49 23.81
C ILE A 121 2.08 18.82 24.72
N LEU A 122 3.15 19.52 25.09
CA LEU A 122 4.18 19.00 25.99
C LEU A 122 3.63 18.58 27.36
N ALA A 123 2.71 19.38 27.93
CA ALA A 123 2.06 19.08 29.20
C ALA A 123 1.20 17.81 29.11
N GLN A 124 0.49 17.61 28.00
CA GLN A 124 -0.29 16.39 27.76
C GLN A 124 0.59 15.14 27.77
N TYR A 125 1.77 15.20 27.12
CA TYR A 125 2.74 14.11 27.16
C TYR A 125 3.41 13.94 28.53
N SER A 126 3.61 15.03 29.27
CA SER A 126 4.18 15.00 30.61
C SER A 126 3.24 14.31 31.62
N GLN A 127 1.93 14.58 31.57
CA GLN A 127 0.96 13.94 32.47
C GLN A 127 0.81 12.44 32.21
N MET A 128 1.06 11.97 30.98
CA MET A 128 0.95 10.55 30.63
C MET A 128 2.15 9.71 31.11
N SER A 129 3.22 10.34 31.59
CA SER A 129 4.43 9.64 32.04
C SER A 129 4.60 9.57 33.56
N ASP A 130 3.80 10.29 34.36
CA ASP A 130 3.98 10.42 35.82
C ASP A 130 2.84 9.82 36.67
N GLU A 131 1.76 9.32 36.06
CA GLU A 131 0.65 8.64 36.79
C GLU A 131 0.85 7.11 36.87
N GLY A 132 2.11 6.66 36.85
CA GLY A 132 2.50 5.25 36.77
C GLY A 132 2.88 4.58 38.09
N ASP A 133 2.57 5.17 39.25
CA ASP A 133 2.83 4.56 40.57
C ASP A 133 1.62 4.72 41.52
N SER A 134 0.54 4.01 41.21
CA SER A 134 -0.46 3.66 42.23
C SER A 134 -1.21 2.39 41.87
N GLU A 135 -0.95 1.35 42.65
CA GLU A 135 -1.56 0.03 42.66
C GLU A 135 -3.10 0.08 42.70
N GLY A 136 -3.78 -0.72 41.88
CA GLY A 136 -5.22 -0.95 42.06
C GLY A 136 -5.94 -1.61 40.87
N ASP A 137 -5.94 -2.95 40.87
CA ASP A 137 -7.01 -3.87 40.43
C ASP A 137 -8.05 -3.39 39.40
N GLY A 138 -8.13 -4.06 38.24
CA GLY A 138 -9.28 -3.95 37.34
C GLY A 138 -9.02 -4.40 35.90
N GLU A 139 -9.81 -5.39 35.47
CA GLU A 139 -9.79 -6.13 34.21
C GLU A 139 -9.83 -5.32 32.88
N GLU A 140 -9.64 -6.06 31.79
CA GLU A 140 -9.96 -5.74 30.38
C GLU A 140 -9.03 -4.79 29.60
N ASP A 141 -8.19 -5.36 28.72
CA ASP A 141 -8.50 -5.54 27.29
C ASP A 141 -7.19 -5.57 26.48
N GLY A 142 -7.19 -6.39 25.43
CA GLY A 142 -6.01 -6.79 24.68
C GLY A 142 -5.25 -5.62 24.03
N ALA A 143 -3.94 -5.58 24.32
CA ALA A 143 -2.86 -5.02 23.51
C ALA A 143 -3.29 -4.24 22.24
N GLY A 144 -3.47 -2.93 22.40
CA GLY A 144 -3.56 -1.97 21.30
C GLY A 144 -2.22 -1.87 20.57
N GLY A 145 -2.00 -2.75 19.61
CA GLY A 145 -0.85 -2.72 18.70
C GLY A 145 -0.83 -1.43 17.89
N GLY A 146 0.26 -0.69 18.06
CA GLY A 146 0.52 0.59 17.42
C GLY A 146 0.38 0.57 15.90
N ASP A 147 -0.05 1.72 15.38
CA ASP A 147 -0.21 2.04 13.97
C ASP A 147 1.16 2.06 13.26
N CYS A 148 1.67 0.88 12.92
CA CYS A 148 2.66 0.74 11.86
C CYS A 148 1.94 1.08 10.56
N GLY A 149 2.47 2.01 9.75
CA GLY A 149 1.85 2.58 8.54
C GLY A 149 1.60 1.60 7.38
N ILE A 150 1.16 0.39 7.69
CA ILE A 150 0.70 -0.67 6.80
C ILE A 150 -0.83 -0.69 6.93
N GLU A 151 -1.51 -0.51 5.80
CA GLU A 151 -2.98 -0.51 5.76
C GLU A 151 -3.54 -1.82 6.34
N LYS A 152 -4.41 -1.71 7.33
CA LYS A 152 -5.02 -2.86 8.02
C LYS A 152 -5.89 -3.66 7.04
N ASN A 153 -5.86 -4.98 7.14
CA ASN A 153 -6.73 -5.83 6.32
C ASN A 153 -8.22 -5.57 6.67
N LEU A 154 -8.97 -5.01 5.73
CA LEU A 154 -10.38 -4.65 5.93
C LEU A 154 -11.37 -5.75 5.57
N ASN A 155 -10.93 -6.88 5.00
CA ASN A 155 -11.84 -7.88 4.43
C ASN A 155 -12.83 -8.42 5.47
N ALA A 156 -12.37 -8.72 6.68
CA ALA A 156 -13.23 -9.18 7.76
C ALA A 156 -14.22 -8.09 8.24
N ALA A 157 -13.75 -6.84 8.35
CA ALA A 157 -14.58 -5.71 8.73
C ALA A 157 -15.65 -5.40 7.68
N THR A 158 -15.29 -5.47 6.39
CA THR A 158 -16.21 -5.27 5.26
C THR A 158 -17.30 -6.34 5.24
N ILE A 159 -16.95 -7.62 5.45
CA ILE A 159 -17.95 -8.71 5.51
C ILE A 159 -18.91 -8.51 6.69
N ALA A 160 -18.38 -8.18 7.88
CA ALA A 160 -19.20 -7.94 9.06
C ALA A 160 -20.14 -6.73 8.89
N GLN A 161 -19.66 -5.65 8.25
CA GLN A 161 -20.47 -4.48 7.93
C GLN A 161 -21.56 -4.83 6.92
N GLN A 162 -21.23 -5.56 5.85
CA GLN A 162 -22.19 -5.97 4.83
C GLN A 162 -23.31 -6.85 5.40
N GLU A 163 -22.99 -7.76 6.33
CA GLU A 163 -24.00 -8.57 7.01
C GLU A 163 -24.91 -7.71 7.92
N ARG A 164 -24.32 -6.76 8.66
CA ARG A 164 -25.08 -5.82 9.51
C ARG A 164 -26.03 -4.97 8.68
N GLU A 165 -25.55 -4.39 7.59
CA GLU A 165 -26.38 -3.60 6.67
C GLU A 165 -27.50 -4.43 6.05
N ARG A 166 -27.24 -5.68 5.69
CA ARG A 166 -28.28 -6.58 5.17
C ARG A 166 -29.36 -6.84 6.22
N ARG A 167 -28.98 -7.04 7.48
CA ARG A 167 -29.90 -7.25 8.60
C ARG A 167 -30.73 -5.98 8.87
N GLU A 168 -30.12 -4.80 8.82
CA GLU A 168 -30.81 -3.52 9.03
C GLU A 168 -31.76 -3.19 7.87
N LYS A 169 -31.34 -3.40 6.63
CA LYS A 169 -32.21 -3.24 5.44
C LYS A 169 -33.45 -4.12 5.55
N ALA A 170 -33.31 -5.39 5.93
CA ALA A 170 -34.45 -6.29 6.11
C ALA A 170 -35.41 -5.81 7.22
N LYS A 171 -34.88 -5.23 8.31
CA LYS A 171 -35.71 -4.64 9.38
C LYS A 171 -36.48 -3.41 8.88
N LEU A 172 -35.81 -2.51 8.17
CA LEU A 172 -36.43 -1.30 7.61
C LEU A 172 -37.50 -1.64 6.57
N GLU A 173 -37.25 -2.59 5.69
CA GLU A 173 -38.23 -3.03 4.70
C GLU A 173 -39.48 -3.64 5.37
N SER A 174 -39.29 -4.43 6.43
CA SER A 174 -40.39 -4.99 7.22
C SER A 174 -41.21 -3.89 7.92
N GLN A 175 -40.55 -2.89 8.52
CA GLN A 175 -41.22 -1.74 9.13
C GLN A 175 -41.97 -0.91 8.08
N LYS A 176 -41.32 -0.57 6.97
CA LYS A 176 -41.94 0.18 5.86
C LYS A 176 -43.14 -0.54 5.27
N LYS A 177 -43.09 -1.88 5.15
CA LYS A 177 -44.24 -2.67 4.71
C LYS A 177 -45.41 -2.57 5.69
N LYS A 178 -45.15 -2.68 7.00
CA LYS A 178 -46.18 -2.54 8.04
C LYS A 178 -46.79 -1.13 8.04
N GLU A 179 -45.99 -0.09 7.88
CA GLU A 179 -46.45 1.29 7.79
C GLU A 179 -47.31 1.52 6.56
N LYS A 180 -46.88 1.02 5.40
CA LYS A 180 -47.67 1.09 4.17
C LYS A 180 -49.02 0.38 4.31
N ASP A 181 -49.04 -0.82 4.87
CA ASP A 181 -50.28 -1.58 5.12
C ASP A 181 -51.21 -0.83 6.09
N LYS A 182 -50.64 -0.14 7.10
CA LYS A 182 -51.39 0.69 8.04
C LYS A 182 -51.98 1.94 7.37
N GLU A 183 -51.18 2.66 6.60
CA GLU A 183 -51.62 3.84 5.84
C GLU A 183 -52.74 3.50 4.87
N ASP A 184 -52.61 2.40 4.12
CA ASP A 184 -53.63 2.00 3.15
C ASP A 184 -54.94 1.64 3.85
N ARG A 185 -54.88 1.04 5.05
CA ARG A 185 -56.06 0.77 5.88
C ARG A 185 -56.71 2.06 6.39
N GLU A 186 -55.92 3.05 6.78
CA GLU A 186 -56.42 4.36 7.24
C GLU A 186 -57.02 5.16 6.09
N LYS A 187 -56.38 5.19 4.91
CA LYS A 187 -56.94 5.80 3.69
C LYS A 187 -58.28 5.17 3.31
N GLN A 188 -58.40 3.85 3.39
CA GLN A 188 -59.68 3.17 3.15
C GLN A 188 -60.76 3.54 4.17
N LYS A 189 -60.40 3.75 5.44
CA LYS A 189 -61.35 4.20 6.48
C LYS A 189 -61.81 5.65 6.23
N GLN A 190 -60.87 6.55 5.96
CA GLN A 190 -61.16 7.96 5.66
C GLN A 190 -62.08 8.09 4.44
N LEU A 191 -61.79 7.38 3.34
CA LEU A 191 -62.66 7.37 2.15
C LEU A 191 -64.08 6.87 2.44
N LYS A 192 -64.24 5.93 3.38
CA LYS A 192 -65.57 5.45 3.81
C LYS A 192 -66.30 6.49 4.65
N GLU A 193 -65.61 7.19 5.55
CA GLU A 193 -66.18 8.26 6.38
C GLU A 193 -66.57 9.47 5.53
N GLU A 194 -65.70 9.92 4.62
CA GLU A 194 -65.98 11.04 3.71
C GLU A 194 -67.20 10.74 2.82
N LYS A 195 -67.32 9.52 2.28
CA LYS A 195 -68.51 9.08 1.53
C LYS A 195 -69.78 9.06 2.39
N LYS A 196 -69.68 8.70 3.67
CA LYS A 196 -70.81 8.74 4.61
C LYS A 196 -71.21 10.18 4.94
N GLU A 197 -70.24 11.06 5.16
CA GLU A 197 -70.45 12.47 5.47
C GLU A 197 -71.09 13.22 4.29
N LYS A 198 -70.57 13.04 3.06
CA LYS A 198 -71.17 13.61 1.84
C LYS A 198 -72.62 13.17 1.63
N ARG A 199 -72.98 11.93 2.00
CA ARG A 199 -74.37 11.45 1.96
C ARG A 199 -75.24 12.02 3.09
N LYS A 200 -74.65 12.37 4.23
CA LYS A 200 -75.35 12.96 5.38
C LYS A 200 -75.65 14.44 5.16
N THR A 201 -74.72 15.21 4.60
CA THR A 201 -74.90 16.64 4.31
C THR A 201 -75.93 16.88 3.20
N GLN A 202 -75.98 16.03 2.16
CA GLN A 202 -76.94 16.16 1.06
C GLN A 202 -78.41 15.90 1.46
N LYS A 203 -78.67 15.20 2.58
CA LYS A 203 -80.03 14.99 3.10
C LYS A 203 -80.57 16.16 3.96
N GLY A 204 -79.74 17.15 4.28
CA GLY A 204 -80.10 18.28 5.15
C GLY A 204 -80.80 19.45 4.45
N GLU A 205 -80.48 19.73 3.18
CA GLU A 205 -81.00 20.92 2.46
C GLU A 205 -82.41 20.74 1.86
N ARG A 206 -82.98 19.54 1.90
CA ARG A 206 -84.29 19.25 1.27
C ARG A 206 -85.49 19.43 2.20
N ARG A 207 -85.29 20.09 3.35
CA ARG A 207 -86.33 20.45 4.33
C ARG A 207 -86.22 21.95 4.65
N ARG A 208 -86.63 22.79 3.71
CA ARG A 208 -87.29 24.09 3.95
C ARG A 208 -88.31 24.30 2.85
#